data_AF-A0A4Z0H3E1-F1
#
_entry.id   AF-A0A4Z0H3E1-F1
#
_cell.length_a   1.000
_cell.length_b   1.000
_cell.length_c   1.000
_cell.angle_alpha   90.00
_cell.angle_beta   90.00
_cell.angle_gamma   90.00
#
_symmetry.space_group_name_H-M   'P 1'
#
loop_
_entity.id
_entity.type
_entity.pdbx_description
1 polymer ?
#
loop_
_entity_poly.entity_id
_entity_poly.type
_entity_poly.pdbx_seq_one_letter_code
_entity_poly.pdbx_strand_id
1 'polypeptide(L)'
;MSKPWDNLMIKQRIISPYIDGYLILDSERKIVAVTEEASLILSNQFGDKSGVGMPMTKVVKDGYLPYFTKVREEHSFWLDLEGEDCLVRFWQDEEMSLYTFHFNFERKHNPH
;
A
#
# COMPACT_ATOMS: atom_id res chain seq x y z
N MET A 1 25.35 -5.44 -2.09
CA MET A 1 24.36 -4.79 -2.95
C MET A 1 23.35 -4.11 -2.03
N SER A 2 22.96 -2.85 -2.27
CA SER A 2 21.86 -2.23 -1.51
C SER A 2 20.58 -2.95 -1.89
N LYS A 3 19.76 -3.29 -0.89
CA LYS A 3 18.52 -4.00 -1.18
C LYS A 3 17.47 -3.01 -1.73
N PRO A 4 16.55 -3.45 -2.59
CA PRO A 4 15.43 -2.64 -3.09
C PRO A 4 14.72 -1.79 -2.03
N TRP A 5 14.45 -2.39 -0.87
CA TRP A 5 13.85 -1.72 0.27
C TRP A 5 14.71 -0.53 0.74
N ASP A 6 16.03 -0.71 0.81
CA ASP A 6 16.95 0.35 1.24
C ASP A 6 16.96 1.50 0.23
N ASN A 7 16.85 1.21 -1.07
CA ASN A 7 16.74 2.25 -2.11
C ASN A 7 15.42 3.03 -2.02
N LEU A 8 14.30 2.34 -1.75
CA LEU A 8 12.98 2.95 -1.49
C LEU A 8 13.05 3.89 -0.27
N MET A 9 13.60 3.39 0.83
CA MET A 9 13.75 4.12 2.10
C MET A 9 14.67 5.34 1.96
N ILE A 10 15.79 5.20 1.24
CA ILE A 10 16.72 6.31 0.95
C ILE A 10 16.03 7.38 0.09
N LYS A 11 15.28 6.98 -0.95
CA LYS A 11 14.52 7.92 -1.80
C LYS A 11 13.51 8.72 -0.98
N GLN A 12 12.87 8.10 0.00
CA GLN A 12 11.87 8.74 0.85
C GLN A 12 12.46 9.40 2.12
N ARG A 13 13.78 9.32 2.34
CA ARG A 13 14.45 9.75 3.58
C ARG A 13 13.83 9.16 4.86
N ILE A 14 13.29 7.96 4.76
CA ILE A 14 12.60 7.29 5.86
C ILE A 14 13.64 6.55 6.72
N ILE A 15 13.63 6.86 8.01
CA ILE A 15 14.51 6.24 9.02
C ILE A 15 13.84 5.01 9.67
N SER A 16 12.52 4.89 9.48
CA SER A 16 11.62 3.89 10.08
C SER A 16 11.42 2.68 9.17
N PRO A 17 11.40 1.42 9.65
CA PRO A 17 11.05 0.26 8.80
C PRO A 17 9.59 0.26 8.30
N TYR A 18 8.84 1.30 8.66
CA TYR A 18 7.46 1.56 8.31
C TYR A 18 7.38 2.68 7.27
N ILE A 19 6.62 2.44 6.22
CA ILE A 19 6.17 3.49 5.29
C ILE A 19 4.66 3.61 5.48
N ASP A 20 4.21 4.77 5.96
CA ASP A 20 2.79 5.12 6.07
C ASP A 20 2.34 5.84 4.81
N GLY A 21 1.16 5.50 4.31
CA GLY A 21 0.59 6.15 3.15
C GLY A 21 -0.92 6.05 3.11
N TYR A 22 -1.54 6.97 2.38
CA TYR A 22 -2.98 6.97 2.17
C TYR A 22 -3.29 6.72 0.71
N LEU A 23 -4.42 6.07 0.46
CA LEU A 23 -5.04 5.99 -0.85
C LEU A 23 -6.53 6.26 -0.77
N ILE A 24 -7.03 6.98 -1.77
CA ILE A 24 -8.44 7.31 -1.91
C ILE A 24 -8.96 6.54 -3.12
N LEU A 25 -10.07 5.84 -2.94
CA LEU A 25 -10.75 5.11 -4.00
C LEU A 25 -12.00 5.85 -4.49
N ASP A 26 -12.34 5.70 -5.76
CA ASP A 26 -13.68 6.01 -6.25
C ASP A 26 -14.67 4.86 -5.97
N SER A 27 -15.94 5.07 -6.35
CA SER A 27 -17.00 4.06 -6.20
C SER A 27 -16.76 2.78 -7.00
N GLU A 28 -15.89 2.82 -8.03
CA GLU A 28 -15.49 1.66 -8.84
C GLU A 28 -14.21 0.99 -8.30
N ARG A 29 -13.71 1.43 -7.13
CA ARG A 29 -12.48 0.93 -6.50
C ARG A 29 -11.23 1.19 -7.34
N LYS A 30 -11.20 2.30 -8.07
CA LYS A 30 -9.99 2.83 -8.69
C LYS A 30 -9.35 3.86 -7.78
N ILE A 31 -8.03 3.85 -7.74
CA ILE A 31 -7.24 4.79 -6.98
C ILE A 31 -7.35 6.18 -7.64
N VAL A 32 -7.86 7.17 -6.93
CA VAL A 32 -7.99 8.56 -7.44
C VAL A 32 -6.98 9.50 -6.81
N ALA A 33 -6.43 9.17 -5.65
CA ALA A 33 -5.34 9.89 -5.01
C ALA A 33 -4.52 8.96 -4.12
N VAL A 34 -3.24 9.24 -3.98
CA VAL A 34 -2.31 8.54 -3.07
C VAL A 34 -1.30 9.53 -2.51
N THR A 35 -0.74 9.23 -1.33
CA THR A 35 0.44 9.96 -0.86
C THR A 35 1.67 9.62 -1.70
N GLU A 36 2.70 10.47 -1.65
CA GLU A 36 3.95 10.27 -2.39
C GLU A 36 4.62 8.94 -2.01
N GLU A 37 4.50 8.55 -0.73
CA GLU A 37 5.07 7.34 -0.18
C GLU A 37 4.47 6.08 -0.80
N ALA A 38 3.13 6.01 -0.79
CA ALA A 38 2.37 4.92 -1.40
C ALA A 38 2.54 4.91 -2.92
N SER A 39 2.55 6.09 -3.55
CA SER A 39 2.81 6.25 -4.99
C SER A 39 4.13 5.59 -5.41
N LEU A 40 5.20 5.79 -4.63
CA LEU A 40 6.51 5.20 -4.94
C LEU A 40 6.48 3.67 -4.89
N ILE A 41 5.83 3.09 -3.87
CA ILE A 41 5.67 1.64 -3.73
C ILE A 41 4.87 1.07 -4.90
N LEU A 42 3.73 1.69 -5.21
CA LEU A 42 2.87 1.28 -6.32
C LEU A 42 3.60 1.39 -7.66
N SER A 43 4.40 2.44 -7.84
CA SER A 43 5.14 2.65 -9.09
C SER A 43 6.24 1.63 -9.33
N ASN A 44 6.99 1.27 -8.28
CA ASN A 44 8.06 0.28 -8.40
C ASN A 44 7.50 -1.14 -8.60
N GLN A 45 6.40 -1.50 -7.92
CA GLN A 45 5.82 -2.84 -8.04
C GLN A 45 5.00 -3.06 -9.30
N PHE A 46 4.21 -2.06 -9.70
CA PHE A 46 3.21 -2.24 -10.74
C PHE A 46 3.53 -1.45 -12.03
N GLY A 47 4.66 -0.73 -12.06
CA GLY A 47 5.20 -0.09 -13.26
C GLY A 47 4.48 1.17 -13.74
N ASP A 48 3.62 1.77 -12.90
CA ASP A 48 2.84 2.97 -13.24
C ASP A 48 3.40 4.22 -12.53
N LYS A 49 3.33 5.39 -13.17
CA LYS A 49 4.00 6.62 -12.69
C LYS A 49 3.52 7.11 -11.32
N SER A 50 2.33 6.71 -10.86
CA SER A 50 1.81 7.14 -9.56
C SER A 50 0.80 6.22 -8.87
N GLY A 51 0.38 5.12 -9.50
CA GLY A 51 -0.71 4.29 -8.99
C GLY A 51 -2.12 4.88 -9.15
N VAL A 52 -2.25 6.18 -9.45
CA VAL A 52 -3.55 6.81 -9.77
C VAL A 52 -4.13 6.23 -11.06
N GLY A 53 -5.43 5.93 -11.05
CA GLY A 53 -6.15 5.26 -12.12
C GLY A 53 -6.10 3.74 -12.05
N MET A 54 -5.25 3.16 -11.18
CA MET A 54 -5.18 1.70 -11.04
C MET A 54 -6.41 1.16 -10.30
N PRO A 55 -6.97 0.02 -10.76
CA PRO A 55 -7.98 -0.69 -9.99
C PRO A 55 -7.32 -1.38 -8.79
N MET A 56 -8.02 -1.43 -7.66
CA MET A 56 -7.50 -2.03 -6.43
C MET A 56 -7.13 -3.52 -6.60
N THR A 57 -7.78 -4.23 -7.52
CA THR A 57 -7.49 -5.62 -7.87
C THR A 57 -6.06 -5.83 -8.41
N LYS A 58 -5.40 -4.79 -8.92
CA LYS A 58 -3.98 -4.86 -9.30
C LYS A 58 -3.04 -4.76 -8.12
N VAL A 59 -3.45 -4.07 -7.05
CA VAL A 59 -2.63 -3.80 -5.87
C VAL A 59 -2.83 -4.89 -4.81
N VAL A 60 -4.05 -5.41 -4.72
CA VAL A 60 -4.47 -6.34 -3.68
C VAL A 60 -5.08 -7.58 -4.29
N LYS A 61 -4.67 -8.76 -3.79
CA LYS A 61 -5.21 -10.06 -4.22
C LYS A 61 -6.73 -10.10 -4.03
N ASP A 62 -7.44 -10.74 -4.96
CA ASP A 62 -8.91 -10.78 -4.99
C ASP A 62 -9.57 -11.15 -3.66
N GLY A 63 -8.95 -12.06 -2.89
CA GLY A 63 -9.44 -12.50 -1.59
C GLY A 63 -9.53 -11.40 -0.52
N TYR A 64 -8.82 -10.27 -0.71
CA TYR A 64 -8.83 -9.16 0.25
C TYR A 64 -9.74 -7.98 -0.18
N LEU A 65 -10.30 -8.01 -1.39
CA LEU A 65 -11.22 -6.96 -1.86
C LEU A 65 -12.47 -6.77 -0.97
N PRO A 66 -13.08 -7.82 -0.38
CA PRO A 66 -14.22 -7.66 0.53
C PRO A 66 -13.90 -6.85 1.80
N TYR A 67 -12.62 -6.68 2.15
CA TYR A 67 -12.21 -5.95 3.33
C TYR A 67 -12.17 -4.42 3.11
N PHE A 68 -12.19 -3.95 1.86
CA PHE A 68 -12.31 -2.52 1.53
C PHE A 68 -13.72 -1.95 1.74
N THR A 69 -14.63 -2.76 2.27
CA THR A 69 -15.96 -2.32 2.71
C THR A 69 -16.16 -2.46 4.21
N LYS A 70 -15.13 -2.93 4.94
CA LYS A 70 -15.18 -3.15 6.38
C LYS A 70 -14.51 -2.00 7.11
N VAL A 71 -15.33 -1.09 7.58
CA VAL A 71 -14.86 0.11 8.25
C VAL A 71 -14.38 -0.24 9.66
N ARG A 72 -13.27 0.36 10.10
CA ARG A 72 -12.63 0.17 11.44
C ARG A 72 -12.04 -1.22 11.72
N GLU A 73 -12.00 -2.12 10.74
CA GLU A 73 -11.25 -3.37 10.86
C GLU A 73 -9.87 -3.19 10.21
N GLU A 74 -8.80 -3.44 10.97
CA GLU A 74 -7.47 -3.56 10.40
C GLU A 74 -7.36 -4.92 9.70
N HIS A 75 -6.87 -4.88 8.47
CA HIS A 75 -6.62 -6.05 7.66
C HIS A 75 -5.17 -6.05 7.19
N SER A 76 -4.62 -7.25 6.99
CA SER A 76 -3.23 -7.39 6.57
C SER A 76 -3.05 -8.44 5.51
N PHE A 77 -2.13 -8.20 4.58
CA PHE A 77 -1.68 -9.19 3.61
C PHE A 77 -0.19 -9.06 3.37
N TRP A 78 0.42 -10.15 2.91
CA TRP A 78 1.82 -10.16 2.49
C TRP A 78 1.94 -9.75 1.02
N LEU A 79 2.85 -8.82 0.76
CA LEU A 79 3.27 -8.36 -0.55
C LEU A 79 4.76 -8.64 -0.70
N ASP A 80 5.16 -9.20 -1.84
CA ASP A 80 6.57 -9.29 -2.21
C ASP A 80 6.99 -7.95 -2.81
N LEU A 81 7.87 -7.22 -2.14
CA LEU A 81 8.45 -5.97 -2.61
C LEU A 81 9.88 -6.19 -3.10
N GLU A 82 10.02 -6.53 -4.38
CA GLU A 82 11.31 -6.77 -5.06
C GLU A 82 12.17 -7.87 -4.39
N GLY A 83 11.56 -8.99 -4.01
CA GLY A 83 12.22 -10.13 -3.37
C GLY A 83 12.32 -10.01 -1.85
N GLU A 84 11.55 -9.12 -1.25
CA GLU A 84 11.46 -8.94 0.19
C GLU A 84 10.01 -9.00 0.68
N ASP A 85 9.82 -9.69 1.80
CA ASP A 85 8.54 -9.77 2.48
C ASP A 85 8.13 -8.42 3.09
N CYS A 86 7.01 -7.91 2.62
CA CYS A 86 6.35 -6.72 3.16
C CYS A 86 5.00 -7.13 3.74
N LEU A 87 4.79 -6.85 5.02
CA LEU A 87 3.47 -6.92 5.63
C LEU A 87 2.75 -5.60 5.34
N VAL A 88 1.68 -5.66 4.56
CA VAL A 88 0.82 -4.51 4.30
C VAL A 88 -0.35 -4.57 5.24
N ARG A 89 -0.48 -3.59 6.13
CA ARG A 89 -1.66 -3.37 6.98
C ARG A 89 -2.49 -2.24 6.40
N PHE A 90 -3.80 -2.39 6.38
CA PHE A 90 -4.69 -1.35 5.89
C PHE A 90 -6.00 -1.29 6.66
N TRP A 91 -6.59 -0.10 6.73
CA TRP A 91 -7.91 0.16 7.30
C TRP A 91 -8.53 1.38 6.62
N GLN A 92 -9.86 1.47 6.66
CA GLN A 92 -10.56 2.66 6.18
C GLN A 92 -10.53 3.76 7.25
N ASP A 93 -10.15 4.97 6.85
CA ASP A 93 -10.16 6.18 7.67
C ASP A 93 -11.47 6.95 7.44
N GLU A 94 -12.34 6.99 8.44
CA GLU A 94 -13.64 7.67 8.37
C GLU A 94 -13.54 9.20 8.53
N GLU A 95 -12.43 9.72 9.07
CA GLU A 95 -12.29 11.15 9.36
C GLU A 95 -11.97 11.95 8.09
N MET A 96 -11.36 11.31 7.08
CA MET A 96 -10.93 11.98 5.84
C MET A 96 -11.95 11.92 4.70
N SER A 97 -12.54 10.75 4.40
CA SER A 97 -13.67 10.59 3.46
C SER A 97 -14.22 9.16 3.46
N LEU A 98 -15.45 8.97 2.96
CA LEU A 98 -15.85 7.66 2.42
C LEU A 98 -14.79 7.24 1.38
N TYR A 99 -14.22 6.05 1.52
CA TYR A 99 -13.16 5.49 0.65
C TYR A 99 -11.72 6.01 0.81
N THR A 100 -11.39 6.71 1.90
CA THR A 100 -9.97 6.89 2.27
C THR A 100 -9.48 5.67 3.04
N PHE A 101 -8.36 5.09 2.62
CA PHE A 101 -7.72 3.96 3.28
C PHE A 101 -6.30 4.32 3.66
N HIS A 102 -5.95 4.02 4.91
CA HIS A 102 -4.58 4.09 5.36
C HIS A 102 -3.88 2.76 5.10
N PHE A 103 -2.62 2.84 4.72
CA PHE A 103 -1.75 1.73 4.40
C PHE A 103 -0.43 1.89 5.15
N ASN A 104 -0.08 0.89 5.93
CA ASN A 104 1.21 0.76 6.58
C ASN A 104 1.97 -0.40 5.93
N PHE A 105 3.10 -0.08 5.32
CA PHE A 105 4.00 -1.06 4.72
C PHE A 105 5.16 -1.30 5.68
N GLU A 106 5.23 -2.52 6.23
CA GLU A 106 6.25 -2.93 7.20
C GLU A 106 7.15 -4.00 6.59
N ARG A 107 8.47 -3.74 6.57
CA ARG A 107 9.47 -4.76 6.28
C ARG A 107 9.51 -5.78 7.41
N LYS A 108 9.11 -7.02 7.15
CA LYS A 108 9.04 -8.06 8.19
C LYS A 108 9.30 -9.44 7.59
N HIS A 109 9.92 -10.33 8.35
CA HIS A 109 10.07 -11.72 7.91
C HIS A 109 8.70 -12.41 7.84
N ASN A 110 8.37 -12.98 6.68
CA ASN A 110 7.18 -13.80 6.51
C ASN A 110 7.39 -15.17 7.18
N PRO A 111 6.56 -15.57 8.15
CA PRO A 111 6.74 -16.82 8.88
C PRO A 111 6.30 -18.09 8.11
N HIS A 112 5.90 -17.96 6.84
CA HIS A 112 5.33 -19.02 6.02
C HIS A 112 6.25 -19.49 4.89
#